data_AF-A0A8J2HJU2-F1
#
_entry.id   AF-A0A8J2HJU2-F1
#
_cell.length_a   1.000
_cell.length_b   1.000
_cell.length_c   1.000
_cell.angle_alpha   90.00
_cell.angle_beta   90.00
_cell.angle_gamma   90.00
#
_symmetry.space_group_name_H-M   'P 1'
#
loop_
_entity.id
_entity.type
_entity.pdbx_description
1 polymer ?
#
loop_
_entity_poly.entity_id
_entity_poly.type
_entity_poly.pdbx_seq_one_letter_code
_entity_poly.pdbx_strand_id
1 'polypeptide(L)'
;MNVVTAIKHYITRMTEESGPGMKVLLMDKQTISIVSLVYSHSEILMKEVYLFDKIDAQVRGEELRHLKCIVFIRPTKENVALLCNELRNPKYGIYYIFLLSLKKCPYIRYQSSSDMAKRLSEKIREVLIKESNSFKFRQESDPLLLILDRRDDPVTPLLNQWTYQAMVHELLDFQRKAKKHQKVESIADMKNFVEAYPLFKKMSGTVSKHVTVVGELSNLVGNHNLLEVSETEQELSCQNEHSNQLQKIKKLLNNPKVRDIDATRLVMLYALHYEKHTNNEIGTLVEMLKKREVPEKYTKLVYSILEYSGINQRQSNLFDREAVAKITKKLFKGLSGVENIYTQHNPLLSETLEDLIKGKLNTQTFPYLGQMTMTKRIQDVIVFIIGGATYEESLAVHNLNKQNPSVKIILGGTTVHNFESFCNEIISATTGIVPRYRSRNN
;
A
#
# COMPACT_ATOMS: atom_id res chain seq x y z
N MET A 1 -3.26 -9.37 15.15
CA MET A 1 -4.49 -9.31 14.35
C MET A 1 -4.03 -9.64 12.93
N ASN A 2 -4.40 -10.79 12.37
CA ASN A 2 -3.98 -11.19 11.01
C ASN A 2 -5.21 -11.22 10.11
N VAL A 3 -5.28 -10.27 9.17
CA VAL A 3 -6.43 -10.08 8.27
C VAL A 3 -6.62 -11.29 7.37
N VAL A 4 -5.54 -11.84 6.81
CA VAL A 4 -5.59 -13.02 5.94
C VAL A 4 -6.16 -14.22 6.69
N THR A 5 -5.67 -14.49 7.90
CA THR A 5 -6.18 -15.59 8.74
C THR A 5 -7.64 -15.38 9.13
N ALA A 6 -8.03 -14.14 9.47
CA ALA A 6 -9.41 -13.83 9.83
C ALA A 6 -10.37 -14.08 8.66
N ILE A 7 -10.03 -13.60 7.46
CA ILE A 7 -10.83 -13.84 6.25
C ILE A 7 -10.86 -15.34 5.90
N LYS A 8 -9.72 -16.04 5.99
CA LYS A 8 -9.66 -17.50 5.78
C LYS A 8 -10.61 -18.25 6.71
N HIS A 9 -10.68 -17.82 7.98
CA HIS A 9 -11.57 -18.41 8.97
C HIS A 9 -13.04 -18.13 8.64
N TYR A 10 -13.39 -16.90 8.28
CA TYR A 10 -14.76 -16.58 7.85
C TYR A 10 -15.20 -17.42 6.66
N ILE A 11 -14.39 -17.50 5.60
CA ILE A 11 -14.73 -18.30 4.42
C ILE A 11 -14.80 -19.78 4.76
N THR A 12 -13.90 -20.29 5.60
CA THR A 12 -13.98 -21.69 6.07
C THR A 12 -15.31 -21.96 6.76
N ARG A 13 -15.72 -21.09 7.70
CA ARG A 13 -17.03 -21.23 8.35
C ARG A 13 -18.20 -21.14 7.37
N MET A 14 -18.18 -20.19 6.42
CA MET A 14 -19.23 -20.09 5.39
C MET A 14 -19.37 -21.41 4.62
N THR A 15 -18.25 -22.05 4.25
CA THR A 15 -18.26 -23.33 3.53
C THR A 15 -18.67 -24.53 4.38
N GLU A 16 -18.37 -24.51 5.69
CA GLU A 16 -18.72 -25.58 6.64
C GLU A 16 -20.20 -25.51 7.05
N GLU A 17 -20.71 -24.32 7.36
CA GLU A 17 -22.12 -24.10 7.72
C GLU A 17 -23.08 -24.42 6.56
N SER A 18 -22.58 -24.36 5.32
CA SER A 18 -23.34 -24.76 4.13
C SER A 18 -23.49 -26.28 3.98
N GLY A 19 -22.83 -27.07 4.84
CA GLY A 19 -22.83 -28.54 4.83
C GLY A 19 -22.13 -29.13 3.59
N PRO A 20 -22.08 -30.48 3.47
CA PRO A 20 -21.41 -31.14 2.35
C PRO A 20 -22.19 -30.99 1.02
N GLY A 21 -21.52 -31.21 -0.11
CA GLY A 21 -22.12 -31.21 -1.45
C GLY A 21 -21.67 -30.05 -2.35
N MET A 22 -22.14 -30.04 -3.59
CA MET A 22 -21.70 -29.08 -4.61
C MET A 22 -22.18 -27.65 -4.29
N LYS A 23 -21.22 -26.72 -4.15
CA LYS A 23 -21.47 -25.32 -3.81
C LYS A 23 -21.07 -24.37 -4.93
N VAL A 24 -21.79 -23.26 -5.00
CA VAL A 24 -21.46 -22.07 -5.79
C VAL A 24 -21.25 -20.89 -4.84
N LEU A 25 -20.24 -20.06 -5.11
CA LEU A 25 -19.99 -18.84 -4.37
C LEU A 25 -20.47 -17.63 -5.18
N LEU A 26 -21.55 -16.99 -4.74
CA LEU A 26 -22.16 -15.81 -5.36
C LEU A 26 -21.65 -14.54 -4.66
N MET A 27 -20.95 -13.67 -5.39
CA MET A 27 -20.19 -12.57 -4.82
C MET A 27 -20.40 -11.24 -5.55
N ASP A 28 -20.05 -10.14 -4.89
CA ASP A 28 -19.86 -8.85 -5.53
C ASP A 28 -18.40 -8.65 -5.99
N LYS A 29 -18.13 -7.57 -6.75
CA LYS A 29 -16.79 -7.27 -7.27
C LYS A 29 -15.70 -7.23 -6.18
N GLN A 30 -16.01 -6.77 -4.98
CA GLN A 30 -15.04 -6.58 -3.89
C GLN A 30 -14.79 -7.87 -3.13
N THR A 31 -15.84 -8.64 -2.85
CA THR A 31 -15.77 -9.94 -2.18
C THR A 31 -15.04 -10.98 -3.03
N ILE A 32 -15.15 -10.91 -4.37
CA ILE A 32 -14.30 -11.71 -5.28
C ILE A 32 -12.82 -11.44 -5.05
N SER A 33 -12.43 -10.16 -5.02
CA SER A 33 -11.04 -9.77 -4.77
C SER A 33 -10.57 -10.25 -3.39
N ILE A 34 -11.41 -10.14 -2.37
CA ILE A 34 -11.12 -10.61 -1.00
C ILE A 34 -10.86 -12.13 -0.99
N VAL A 35 -11.74 -12.93 -1.59
CA VAL A 35 -11.62 -14.40 -1.61
C VAL A 35 -10.38 -14.82 -2.41
N SER A 36 -10.13 -14.18 -3.55
CA SER A 36 -9.00 -14.48 -4.44
C SER A 36 -7.64 -14.19 -3.81
N LEU A 37 -7.57 -13.27 -2.85
CA LEU A 37 -6.33 -12.97 -2.09
C LEU A 37 -5.99 -14.02 -1.04
N VAL A 38 -6.98 -14.80 -0.59
CA VAL A 38 -6.80 -15.71 0.55
C VAL A 38 -6.92 -17.19 0.18
N TYR A 39 -7.65 -17.54 -0.88
CA TYR A 39 -7.73 -18.91 -1.38
C TYR A 39 -7.24 -19.01 -2.82
N SER A 40 -6.37 -19.98 -3.08
CA SER A 40 -6.15 -20.48 -4.43
C SER A 40 -7.35 -21.27 -4.93
N HIS A 41 -7.49 -21.38 -6.25
CA HIS A 41 -8.55 -22.17 -6.88
C HIS A 41 -8.59 -23.62 -6.38
N SER A 42 -7.43 -24.25 -6.18
CA SER A 42 -7.35 -25.62 -5.65
C SER A 42 -7.83 -25.72 -4.20
N GLU A 43 -7.47 -24.78 -3.33
CA GLU A 43 -7.86 -24.83 -1.91
C GLU A 43 -9.38 -24.63 -1.72
N ILE A 44 -10.01 -23.78 -2.54
CA ILE A 44 -11.45 -23.53 -2.45
C ILE A 44 -12.27 -24.68 -3.07
N LEU A 45 -11.74 -25.34 -4.12
CA LEU A 45 -12.32 -26.57 -4.67
C LEU A 45 -12.32 -27.72 -3.65
N MET A 46 -11.26 -27.84 -2.84
CA MET A 46 -11.21 -28.81 -1.74
C MET A 46 -12.30 -28.59 -0.68
N LYS A 47 -12.96 -27.42 -0.68
CA LYS A 47 -14.12 -27.10 0.17
C LYS A 47 -15.47 -27.32 -0.54
N GLU A 48 -15.46 -28.04 -1.65
CA GLU A 48 -16.61 -28.36 -2.51
C GLU A 48 -17.27 -27.14 -3.18
N VAL A 49 -16.53 -26.04 -3.33
CA VAL A 49 -16.96 -24.85 -4.06
C VAL A 49 -16.42 -24.93 -5.48
N TYR A 50 -17.29 -25.26 -6.43
CA TYR A 50 -16.90 -25.54 -7.83
C TYR A 50 -17.19 -24.40 -8.79
N LEU A 51 -18.16 -23.55 -8.45
CA LEU A 51 -18.58 -22.42 -9.30
C LEU A 51 -18.43 -21.09 -8.55
N PHE A 52 -18.13 -20.04 -9.31
CA PHE A 52 -17.98 -18.67 -8.84
C PHE A 52 -18.81 -17.75 -9.72
N ASP A 53 -19.85 -17.16 -9.13
CA ASP A 53 -20.78 -16.28 -9.85
C ASP A 53 -20.72 -14.86 -9.28
N LYS A 54 -21.09 -13.90 -10.14
CA LYS A 54 -21.25 -12.50 -9.73
C LYS A 54 -22.72 -12.16 -9.55
N ILE A 55 -23.04 -11.44 -8.49
CA ILE A 55 -24.42 -11.03 -8.21
C ILE A 55 -24.96 -9.97 -9.18
N ASP A 56 -24.07 -9.25 -9.88
CA ASP A 56 -24.37 -8.27 -10.92
C ASP A 56 -24.32 -8.85 -12.34
N ALA A 57 -24.23 -10.17 -12.48
CA ALA A 57 -24.18 -10.82 -13.79
C ALA A 57 -25.48 -10.58 -14.58
N GLN A 58 -25.36 -9.99 -15.76
CA GLN A 58 -26.51 -9.63 -16.61
C GLN A 58 -27.10 -10.82 -17.38
N VAL A 59 -26.35 -11.91 -17.56
CA VAL A 59 -26.81 -13.09 -18.27
C VAL A 59 -27.23 -14.16 -17.27
N ARG A 60 -28.52 -14.49 -17.29
CA ARG A 60 -29.08 -15.56 -16.47
C ARG A 60 -28.86 -16.89 -17.22
N GLY A 61 -27.85 -17.64 -16.79
CA GLY A 61 -27.56 -18.98 -17.31
C GLY A 61 -28.60 -20.02 -16.89
N GLU A 62 -28.28 -21.30 -17.12
CA GLU A 62 -29.14 -22.43 -16.74
C GLU A 62 -29.47 -22.46 -15.24
N GLU A 63 -30.64 -22.98 -14.90
CA GLU A 63 -31.03 -23.21 -13.50
C GLU A 63 -30.26 -24.40 -12.92
N LEU A 64 -29.60 -24.18 -11.79
CA LEU A 64 -28.71 -25.16 -11.16
C LEU A 64 -29.23 -25.50 -9.77
N ARG A 65 -30.46 -26.03 -9.73
CA ARG A 65 -31.20 -26.35 -8.48
C ARG A 65 -30.50 -27.35 -7.57
N HIS A 66 -29.60 -28.17 -8.11
CA HIS A 66 -28.82 -29.14 -7.33
C HIS A 66 -27.66 -28.50 -6.56
N LEU A 67 -27.35 -27.21 -6.81
CA LEU A 67 -26.27 -26.51 -6.14
C LEU A 67 -26.74 -25.73 -4.92
N LYS A 68 -25.87 -25.70 -3.91
CA LYS A 68 -25.98 -24.81 -2.75
C LYS A 68 -25.28 -23.50 -3.03
N CYS A 69 -26.00 -22.39 -2.94
CA CYS A 69 -25.46 -21.06 -3.15
C CYS A 69 -25.00 -20.43 -1.84
N ILE A 70 -23.71 -20.16 -1.73
CA ILE A 70 -23.12 -19.34 -0.68
C ILE A 70 -23.08 -17.91 -1.20
N VAL A 71 -23.95 -17.04 -0.69
CA VAL A 71 -23.94 -15.62 -1.01
C VAL A 71 -22.98 -14.93 -0.06
N PHE A 72 -21.91 -14.35 -0.58
CA PHE A 72 -20.97 -13.54 0.19
C PHE A 72 -20.83 -12.16 -0.45
N ILE A 73 -21.58 -11.19 0.08
CA ILE A 73 -21.68 -9.84 -0.50
C ILE A 73 -21.60 -8.76 0.58
N ARG A 74 -21.25 -7.53 0.19
CA ARG A 74 -21.37 -6.37 1.10
C ARG A 74 -22.85 -5.97 1.25
N PRO A 75 -23.30 -5.50 2.42
CA PRO A 75 -24.69 -5.08 2.64
C PRO A 75 -24.98 -3.68 2.06
N THR A 76 -24.69 -3.43 0.79
CA THR A 76 -25.01 -2.17 0.11
C THR A 76 -26.45 -2.20 -0.41
N LYS A 77 -27.09 -1.03 -0.59
CA LYS A 77 -28.45 -0.95 -1.15
C LYS A 77 -28.57 -1.66 -2.51
N GLU A 78 -27.55 -1.50 -3.35
CA GLU A 78 -27.44 -2.15 -4.66
C GLU A 78 -27.36 -3.67 -4.54
N ASN A 79 -26.43 -4.18 -3.73
CA ASN A 79 -26.27 -5.62 -3.52
C ASN A 79 -27.52 -6.27 -2.92
N VAL A 80 -28.20 -5.57 -2.00
CA VAL A 80 -29.46 -6.04 -1.42
C VAL A 80 -30.55 -6.09 -2.48
N ALA A 81 -30.65 -5.07 -3.35
CA ALA A 81 -31.62 -5.08 -4.46
C ALA A 81 -31.37 -6.23 -5.44
N LEU A 82 -30.10 -6.47 -5.80
CA LEU A 82 -29.69 -7.60 -6.65
C LEU A 82 -29.97 -8.95 -5.99
N LEU A 83 -29.67 -9.10 -4.70
CA LEU A 83 -30.00 -10.31 -3.93
C LEU A 83 -31.51 -10.52 -3.85
N CYS A 84 -32.30 -9.49 -3.61
CA CYS A 84 -33.76 -9.60 -3.64
C CYS A 84 -34.25 -10.06 -5.01
N ASN A 85 -33.65 -9.57 -6.10
CA ASN A 85 -34.00 -10.02 -7.45
C ASN A 85 -33.67 -11.51 -7.67
N GLU A 86 -32.48 -11.94 -7.23
CA GLU A 86 -32.06 -13.35 -7.25
C GLU A 86 -32.98 -14.23 -6.41
N LEU A 87 -33.41 -13.80 -5.23
CA LEU A 87 -34.30 -14.57 -4.37
C LEU A 87 -35.76 -14.61 -4.86
N ARG A 88 -36.21 -13.60 -5.61
CA ARG A 88 -37.54 -13.61 -6.26
C ARG A 88 -37.62 -14.67 -7.35
N ASN A 89 -36.52 -14.90 -8.05
CA ASN A 89 -36.42 -15.92 -9.07
C ASN A 89 -35.14 -16.71 -8.81
N PRO A 90 -35.15 -17.69 -7.89
CA PRO A 90 -33.94 -18.38 -7.47
C PRO A 90 -33.35 -19.19 -8.62
N LYS A 91 -32.04 -19.06 -8.90
CA LYS A 91 -31.29 -19.91 -9.83
C LYS A 91 -30.84 -21.23 -9.18
N TYR A 92 -30.63 -21.23 -7.87
CA TYR A 92 -30.06 -22.34 -7.09
C TYR A 92 -31.10 -22.98 -6.17
N GLY A 93 -30.76 -24.13 -5.58
CA GLY A 93 -31.68 -24.88 -4.73
C GLY A 93 -31.80 -24.30 -3.32
N ILE A 94 -30.67 -23.94 -2.72
CA ILE A 94 -30.58 -23.48 -1.33
C ILE A 94 -29.60 -22.31 -1.26
N TYR A 95 -29.91 -21.29 -0.46
CA TYR A 95 -29.09 -20.10 -0.28
C TYR A 95 -28.63 -19.96 1.18
N TYR A 96 -27.32 -19.83 1.37
CA TYR A 96 -26.68 -19.45 2.63
C TYR A 96 -26.18 -18.02 2.48
N ILE A 97 -26.77 -17.08 3.20
CA ILE A 97 -26.53 -15.64 2.98
C ILE A 97 -25.61 -15.09 4.07
N PHE A 98 -24.42 -14.67 3.66
CA PHE A 98 -23.40 -14.05 4.50
C PHE A 98 -23.13 -12.62 4.04
N LEU A 99 -23.42 -11.65 4.91
CA LEU A 99 -23.17 -10.24 4.64
C LEU A 99 -21.88 -9.79 5.32
N LEU A 100 -20.95 -9.22 4.55
CA LEU A 100 -19.69 -8.71 5.07
C LEU A 100 -19.94 -7.47 5.93
N SER A 101 -19.82 -7.61 7.26
CA SER A 101 -19.97 -6.52 8.22
C SER A 101 -18.83 -6.51 9.23
N LEU A 102 -18.23 -5.32 9.45
CA LEU A 102 -17.22 -5.11 10.48
C LEU A 102 -17.91 -4.83 11.81
N LYS A 103 -17.95 -5.84 12.70
CA LYS A 103 -18.51 -5.70 14.06
C LYS A 103 -17.54 -5.02 15.04
N LYS A 104 -16.96 -3.88 14.69
CA LYS A 104 -15.98 -3.14 15.51
C LYS A 104 -16.31 -1.64 15.56
N CYS A 105 -16.22 -1.04 16.74
CA CYS A 105 -16.43 0.40 16.96
C CYS A 105 -15.13 1.05 17.45
N PRO A 106 -14.21 1.42 16.55
CA PRO A 106 -12.91 1.93 16.96
C PRO A 106 -12.98 3.31 17.64
N TYR A 107 -12.03 3.57 18.54
CA TYR A 107 -11.64 4.94 18.88
C TYR A 107 -10.94 5.56 17.67
N ILE A 108 -11.34 6.76 17.26
CA ILE A 108 -10.77 7.38 16.05
C ILE A 108 -9.84 8.51 16.47
N ARG A 109 -8.58 8.45 16.02
CA ARG A 109 -7.65 9.57 16.00
C ARG A 109 -7.32 9.91 14.55
N TYR A 110 -7.10 11.18 14.26
CA TYR A 110 -6.83 11.64 12.91
C TYR A 110 -5.81 12.76 12.91
N GLN A 111 -5.11 12.94 11.80
CA GLN A 111 -4.18 14.05 11.61
C GLN A 111 -4.95 15.39 11.50
N SER A 112 -4.72 16.32 12.43
CA SER A 112 -5.52 17.55 12.52
C SER A 112 -5.23 18.55 11.40
N SER A 113 -4.06 18.48 10.77
CA SER A 113 -3.74 19.30 9.59
C SER A 113 -4.49 18.90 8.32
N SER A 114 -5.14 17.74 8.28
CA SER A 114 -5.85 17.24 7.10
C SER A 114 -7.36 17.35 7.26
N ASP A 115 -7.97 18.28 6.53
CA ASP A 115 -9.42 18.42 6.43
C ASP A 115 -10.07 17.13 5.90
N MET A 116 -9.40 16.42 5.00
CA MET A 116 -9.87 15.14 4.47
C MET A 116 -9.88 14.06 5.55
N ALA A 117 -8.82 13.97 6.37
CA ALA A 117 -8.76 13.04 7.50
C ALA A 117 -9.88 13.32 8.51
N LYS A 118 -10.14 14.59 8.83
CA LYS A 118 -11.24 14.99 9.71
C LYS A 118 -12.61 14.59 9.14
N ARG A 119 -12.89 14.96 7.88
CA ARG A 119 -14.16 14.62 7.22
C ARG A 119 -14.39 13.12 7.13
N LEU A 120 -13.34 12.35 6.80
CA LEU A 120 -13.41 10.88 6.76
C LEU A 120 -13.72 10.33 8.16
N SER A 121 -13.07 10.85 9.19
CA SER A 121 -13.30 10.46 10.59
C SER A 121 -14.74 10.70 11.02
N GLU A 122 -15.28 11.89 10.75
CA GLU A 122 -16.68 12.26 11.02
C GLU A 122 -17.64 11.34 10.27
N LYS A 123 -17.38 11.07 8.99
CA LYS A 123 -18.24 10.19 8.18
C LYS A 123 -18.24 8.75 8.68
N ILE A 124 -17.09 8.23 9.05
CA ILE A 124 -16.97 6.89 9.65
C ILE A 124 -17.78 6.85 10.94
N ARG A 125 -17.66 7.87 11.79
CA ARG A 125 -18.44 7.95 13.04
C ARG A 125 -19.95 8.01 12.79
N GLU A 126 -20.40 8.77 11.80
CA GLU A 126 -21.81 8.81 11.41
C GLU A 126 -22.34 7.44 10.99
N VAL A 127 -21.58 6.71 10.17
CA VAL A 127 -21.94 5.35 9.73
C VAL A 127 -21.99 4.41 10.94
N LEU A 128 -20.96 4.44 11.79
CA LEU A 128 -20.92 3.63 13.01
C LEU A 128 -22.11 3.92 13.93
N ILE A 129 -22.50 5.19 14.11
CA ILE A 129 -23.66 5.57 14.94
C ILE A 129 -24.98 5.13 14.31
N LYS A 130 -25.18 5.36 13.01
CA LYS A 130 -26.40 4.93 12.29
C LYS A 130 -26.59 3.42 12.37
N GLU A 131 -25.48 2.70 12.23
CA GLU A 131 -25.47 1.26 12.32
C GLU A 131 -25.67 0.81 13.79
N SER A 132 -25.12 1.53 14.78
CA SER A 132 -25.00 1.14 16.21
C SER A 132 -26.25 0.64 16.94
N ASN A 133 -27.48 0.97 16.50
CA ASN A 133 -28.70 0.36 17.06
C ASN A 133 -28.73 -1.18 16.89
N SER A 134 -27.92 -1.73 15.96
CA SER A 134 -27.72 -3.17 15.77
C SER A 134 -26.41 -3.73 16.34
N PHE A 135 -25.56 -2.91 17.01
CA PHE A 135 -24.16 -3.27 17.32
C PHE A 135 -23.76 -3.13 18.80
N LYS A 136 -24.71 -3.22 19.75
CA LYS A 136 -24.37 -3.37 21.18
C LYS A 136 -23.86 -4.78 21.49
N PHE A 137 -22.69 -5.14 20.99
CA PHE A 137 -21.96 -6.33 21.44
C PHE A 137 -20.84 -5.87 22.38
N ARG A 138 -20.88 -6.31 23.64
CA ARG A 138 -19.78 -6.11 24.60
C ARG A 138 -18.50 -6.70 24.00
N GLN A 139 -17.47 -5.88 23.82
CA GLN A 139 -16.13 -6.34 23.47
C GLN A 139 -15.14 -5.93 24.55
N GLU A 140 -14.13 -6.78 24.77
CA GLU A 140 -13.14 -6.60 25.85
C GLU A 140 -12.19 -5.42 25.59
N SER A 141 -11.90 -5.11 24.32
CA SER A 141 -11.15 -3.94 23.88
C SER A 141 -11.60 -3.47 22.49
N ASP A 142 -11.91 -2.17 22.37
CA ASP A 142 -12.16 -1.54 21.08
C ASP A 142 -10.82 -1.12 20.43
N PRO A 143 -10.63 -1.35 19.12
CA PRO A 143 -9.41 -0.97 18.43
C PRO A 143 -9.28 0.56 18.31
N LEU A 144 -8.07 1.05 18.06
CA LEU A 144 -7.83 2.43 17.69
C LEU A 144 -7.64 2.55 16.17
N LEU A 145 -8.46 3.37 15.51
CA LEU A 145 -8.30 3.77 14.12
C LEU A 145 -7.52 5.08 14.07
N LEU A 146 -6.34 5.07 13.44
CA LEU A 146 -5.51 6.23 13.16
C LEU A 146 -5.60 6.58 11.67
N ILE A 147 -6.14 7.76 11.35
CA ILE A 147 -6.28 8.24 9.97
C ILE A 147 -5.19 9.27 9.68
N LEU A 148 -4.40 9.00 8.65
CA LEU A 148 -3.25 9.81 8.22
C LEU A 148 -3.46 10.29 6.77
N ASP A 149 -2.74 11.32 6.38
CA ASP A 149 -2.76 11.87 5.01
C ASP A 149 -1.37 11.74 4.37
N ARG A 150 -1.32 11.15 3.17
CA ARG A 150 -0.07 10.92 2.42
C ARG A 150 0.73 12.21 2.21
N ARG A 151 0.06 13.36 2.12
CA ARG A 151 0.70 14.67 1.94
C ARG A 151 1.72 15.00 3.03
N ASP A 152 1.59 14.44 4.24
CA ASP A 152 2.51 14.75 5.34
C ASP A 152 3.90 14.13 5.16
N ASP A 153 3.99 13.05 4.39
CA ASP A 153 5.25 12.38 4.06
C ASP A 153 5.25 11.98 2.58
N PRO A 154 5.58 12.90 1.67
CA PRO A 154 5.74 12.58 0.26
C PRO A 154 7.08 11.88 -0.03
N VAL A 155 7.99 11.72 0.93
CA VAL A 155 9.35 11.19 0.71
C VAL A 155 9.30 9.68 0.56
N THR A 156 8.65 8.97 1.48
CA THR A 156 8.55 7.51 1.47
C THR A 156 8.13 6.91 0.10
N PRO A 157 7.04 7.35 -0.55
CA PRO A 157 6.64 6.81 -1.86
C PRO A 157 7.56 7.22 -3.02
N LEU A 158 8.51 8.14 -2.81
CA LEU A 158 9.48 8.53 -3.84
C LEU A 158 10.67 7.59 -3.88
N LEU A 159 11.15 7.06 -2.75
CA LEU A 159 12.44 6.38 -2.66
C LEU A 159 12.48 5.04 -3.39
N ASN A 160 13.62 4.75 -4.02
CA ASN A 160 13.92 3.39 -4.48
C ASN A 160 13.95 2.41 -3.29
N GLN A 161 13.42 1.22 -3.53
CA GLN A 161 13.20 0.22 -2.50
C GLN A 161 14.10 -0.99 -2.70
N TRP A 162 14.73 -1.46 -1.61
CA TRP A 162 15.70 -2.56 -1.63
C TRP A 162 15.22 -3.84 -0.94
N THR A 163 13.99 -3.84 -0.43
CA THR A 163 13.36 -5.06 0.08
C THR A 163 12.63 -5.79 -1.03
N TYR A 164 12.68 -7.13 -1.03
CA TYR A 164 12.25 -7.94 -2.18
C TYR A 164 10.85 -7.58 -2.69
N GLN A 165 9.85 -7.53 -1.82
CA GLN A 165 8.47 -7.22 -2.20
C GLN A 165 8.31 -5.79 -2.76
N ALA A 166 8.97 -4.82 -2.12
CA ALA A 166 8.89 -3.42 -2.52
C ALA A 166 9.62 -3.17 -3.86
N MET A 167 10.81 -3.75 -4.03
CA MET A 167 11.60 -3.67 -5.25
C MET A 167 10.87 -4.31 -6.44
N VAL A 168 10.22 -5.46 -6.22
CA VAL A 168 9.36 -6.09 -7.22
C VAL A 168 8.22 -5.16 -7.63
N HIS A 169 7.53 -4.54 -6.67
CA HIS A 169 6.43 -3.61 -6.96
C HIS A 169 6.88 -2.31 -7.67
N GLU A 170 8.09 -1.85 -7.36
CA GLU A 170 8.69 -0.64 -7.92
C GLU A 170 9.22 -0.84 -9.34
N LEU A 171 9.89 -1.96 -9.61
CA LEU A 171 10.64 -2.16 -10.86
C LEU A 171 9.97 -3.13 -11.84
N LEU A 172 9.06 -3.98 -11.37
CA LEU A 172 8.40 -4.97 -12.21
C LEU A 172 6.89 -4.68 -12.27
N ASP A 173 6.42 -4.35 -13.47
CA ASP A 173 5.00 -4.39 -13.81
C ASP A 173 4.49 -5.84 -13.80
N PHE A 174 4.26 -6.40 -12.62
CA PHE A 174 3.74 -7.75 -12.46
C PHE A 174 2.38 -7.91 -13.15
N GLN A 175 1.60 -6.83 -13.28
CA GLN A 175 0.31 -6.84 -13.98
C GLN A 175 0.41 -6.84 -15.51
N ARG A 176 1.48 -6.32 -16.13
CA ARG A 176 1.63 -6.31 -17.60
C ARG A 176 2.49 -7.45 -18.15
N LYS A 177 3.48 -7.96 -17.41
CA LYS A 177 4.47 -8.93 -17.93
C LYS A 177 4.18 -10.40 -17.62
N ALA A 178 3.10 -10.74 -16.91
CA ALA A 178 2.67 -12.14 -16.70
C ALA A 178 2.29 -12.92 -18.00
N LYS A 179 2.44 -12.31 -19.19
CA LYS A 179 2.17 -12.92 -20.51
C LYS A 179 3.39 -13.38 -21.31
N LYS A 180 4.61 -13.32 -20.78
CA LYS A 180 5.78 -13.92 -21.47
C LYS A 180 6.42 -15.01 -20.62
N HIS A 181 5.89 -16.22 -20.75
CA HIS A 181 6.67 -17.42 -20.47
C HIS A 181 7.81 -17.48 -21.50
N GLN A 182 9.01 -17.05 -21.13
CA GLN A 182 10.21 -17.48 -21.85
C GLN A 182 10.42 -18.96 -21.53
N LYS A 183 10.42 -19.79 -22.58
CA LYS A 183 10.79 -21.19 -22.51
C LYS A 183 12.24 -21.27 -22.04
N VAL A 184 12.47 -22.01 -20.95
CA VAL A 184 13.80 -22.49 -20.58
C VAL A 184 14.09 -23.68 -21.49
N GLU A 185 15.06 -23.52 -22.39
CA GLU A 185 15.74 -24.60 -23.12
C GLU A 185 16.83 -25.15 -22.18
N SER A 186 16.98 -26.44 -21.88
CA SER A 186 16.69 -27.66 -22.64
C SER A 186 16.19 -28.80 -21.73
N ILE A 187 15.54 -29.80 -22.35
CA ILE A 187 14.76 -30.89 -21.73
C ILE A 187 15.60 -32.18 -21.53
N ALA A 188 16.86 -32.21 -21.97
CA ALA A 188 17.67 -33.43 -21.96
C ALA A 188 18.03 -33.91 -20.53
N ASP A 189 18.26 -33.01 -19.58
CA ASP A 189 18.63 -33.37 -18.20
C ASP A 189 17.44 -33.58 -17.25
N MET A 190 16.22 -33.18 -17.67
CA MET A 190 15.02 -33.32 -16.84
C MET A 190 14.35 -34.69 -16.98
N LYS A 191 14.72 -35.49 -17.98
CA LYS A 191 14.07 -36.78 -18.26
C LYS A 191 14.38 -37.87 -17.21
N ASN A 192 15.55 -37.79 -16.55
CA ASN A 192 15.95 -38.76 -15.53
C ASN A 192 15.56 -38.36 -14.09
N PHE A 193 15.09 -37.12 -13.89
CA PHE A 193 14.75 -36.60 -12.55
C PHE A 193 13.23 -36.57 -12.28
N VAL A 194 12.40 -36.68 -13.33
CA VAL A 194 10.95 -36.41 -13.29
C VAL A 194 10.10 -37.63 -12.93
N GLU A 195 10.65 -38.84 -12.85
CA GLU A 195 9.87 -40.03 -12.45
C GLU A 195 9.68 -40.15 -10.93
N ALA A 196 10.33 -39.31 -10.13
CA ALA A 196 10.02 -39.17 -8.71
C ALA A 196 9.68 -37.71 -8.37
N TYR A 197 8.52 -37.52 -7.73
CA TYR A 197 8.17 -36.38 -6.86
C TYR A 197 7.38 -35.16 -7.44
N PRO A 198 6.07 -35.05 -7.13
CA PRO A 198 5.25 -33.85 -7.37
C PRO A 198 5.66 -32.61 -6.54
N LEU A 199 6.17 -32.80 -5.32
CA LEU A 199 6.63 -31.72 -4.44
C LEU A 199 7.89 -31.03 -5.01
N PHE A 200 8.77 -31.78 -5.68
CA PHE A 200 9.96 -31.22 -6.33
C PHE A 200 9.58 -30.34 -7.52
N LYS A 201 8.58 -30.72 -8.32
CA LYS A 201 8.09 -29.90 -9.44
C LYS A 201 7.53 -28.54 -8.97
N LYS A 202 6.81 -28.50 -7.84
CA LYS A 202 6.31 -27.26 -7.23
C LYS A 202 7.43 -26.40 -6.62
N MET A 203 8.38 -27.03 -5.94
CA MET A 203 9.55 -26.36 -5.36
C MET A 203 10.49 -25.81 -6.43
N SER A 204 10.84 -26.62 -7.44
CA SER A 204 11.61 -26.23 -8.63
C SER A 204 10.95 -25.08 -9.39
N GLY A 205 9.64 -25.14 -9.61
CA GLY A 205 8.89 -24.04 -10.22
C GLY A 205 8.86 -22.75 -9.40
N THR A 206 8.89 -22.84 -8.06
CA THR A 206 8.95 -21.68 -7.16
C THR A 206 10.35 -21.06 -7.16
N VAL A 207 11.40 -21.88 -7.02
CA VAL A 207 12.80 -21.45 -7.08
C VAL A 207 13.10 -20.79 -8.42
N SER A 208 12.71 -21.41 -9.54
CA SER A 208 12.90 -20.86 -10.89
C SER A 208 12.26 -19.47 -11.04
N LYS A 209 11.05 -19.26 -10.51
CA LYS A 209 10.39 -17.94 -10.52
C LYS A 209 11.20 -16.90 -9.75
N HIS A 210 11.61 -17.20 -8.52
CA HIS A 210 12.37 -16.25 -7.70
C HIS A 210 13.74 -15.94 -8.30
N VAL A 211 14.46 -16.94 -8.82
CA VAL A 211 15.74 -16.73 -9.52
C VAL A 211 15.55 -15.83 -10.75
N THR A 212 14.51 -16.05 -11.55
CA THR A 212 14.19 -15.22 -12.71
C THR A 212 13.92 -13.77 -12.30
N VAL A 213 13.09 -13.58 -11.27
CA VAL A 213 12.76 -12.23 -10.75
C VAL A 213 14.01 -11.54 -10.23
N VAL A 214 14.83 -12.20 -9.41
CA VAL A 214 16.07 -11.62 -8.86
C VAL A 214 17.08 -11.31 -9.96
N GLY A 215 17.21 -12.17 -10.96
CA GLY A 215 18.06 -11.93 -12.13
C GLY A 215 17.65 -10.68 -12.90
N GLU A 216 16.35 -10.51 -13.18
CA GLU A 216 15.84 -9.31 -13.86
C GLU A 216 16.02 -8.05 -13.00
N LEU A 217 15.76 -8.13 -11.70
CA LEU A 217 16.01 -7.02 -10.77
C LEU A 217 17.49 -6.60 -10.77
N SER A 218 18.40 -7.56 -10.73
CA SER A 218 19.85 -7.30 -10.79
C SER A 218 20.25 -6.63 -12.11
N ASN A 219 19.71 -7.08 -13.23
CA ASN A 219 19.92 -6.46 -14.54
C ASN A 219 19.42 -5.01 -14.56
N LEU A 220 18.21 -4.75 -14.05
CA LEU A 220 17.65 -3.40 -13.98
C LEU A 220 18.50 -2.47 -13.11
N VAL A 221 18.97 -2.94 -11.95
CA VAL A 221 19.85 -2.17 -11.06
C VAL A 221 21.13 -1.75 -11.76
N GLY A 222 21.80 -2.68 -12.45
CA GLY A 222 23.04 -2.40 -13.17
C GLY A 222 22.84 -1.51 -14.39
N ASN A 223 21.80 -1.78 -15.19
CA ASN A 223 21.52 -1.05 -16.43
C ASN A 223 21.08 0.40 -16.18
N HIS A 224 20.40 0.66 -15.06
CA HIS A 224 19.85 1.97 -14.73
C HIS A 224 20.63 2.74 -13.66
N ASN A 225 21.81 2.22 -13.25
CA ASN A 225 22.66 2.84 -12.23
C ASN A 225 21.92 3.11 -10.91
N LEU A 226 21.02 2.20 -10.51
CA LEU A 226 20.09 2.45 -9.39
C LEU A 226 20.78 2.55 -8.02
N LEU A 227 22.01 2.04 -7.89
CA LEU A 227 22.80 2.16 -6.66
C LEU A 227 23.18 3.63 -6.38
N GLU A 228 23.79 4.32 -7.35
CA GLU A 228 24.22 5.72 -7.19
C GLU A 228 23.00 6.67 -7.10
N VAL A 229 21.93 6.35 -7.84
CA VAL A 229 20.65 7.05 -7.72
C VAL A 229 20.10 6.90 -6.30
N SER A 230 19.98 5.68 -5.80
CA SER A 230 19.42 5.43 -4.47
C SER A 230 20.28 6.01 -3.35
N GLU A 231 21.59 5.95 -3.45
CA GLU A 231 22.49 6.60 -2.49
C GLU A 231 22.18 8.10 -2.40
N THR A 232 22.04 8.77 -3.55
CA THR A 232 21.69 10.20 -3.60
C THR A 232 20.30 10.48 -3.02
N GLU A 233 19.32 9.59 -3.24
CA GLU A 233 17.98 9.70 -2.64
C GLU A 233 18.01 9.62 -1.11
N GLN A 234 18.82 8.71 -0.56
CA GLN A 234 19.00 8.54 0.89
C GLN A 234 19.69 9.76 1.49
N GLU A 235 20.71 10.30 0.83
CA GLU A 235 21.36 11.55 1.25
C GLU A 235 20.37 12.71 1.26
N LEU A 236 19.59 12.89 0.19
CA LEU A 236 18.56 13.93 0.11
C LEU A 236 17.47 13.77 1.18
N SER A 237 17.23 12.57 1.67
CA SER A 237 16.20 12.33 2.69
C SER A 237 16.71 12.49 4.11
N CYS A 238 17.99 12.15 4.34
CA CYS A 238 18.53 11.96 5.69
C CYS A 238 19.69 12.91 6.04
N GLN A 239 20.19 13.71 5.11
CA GLN A 239 21.37 14.56 5.33
C GLN A 239 21.13 15.99 4.84
N ASN A 240 21.88 16.94 5.41
CA ASN A 240 21.77 18.37 5.13
C ASN A 240 23.04 18.90 4.45
N GLU A 241 23.42 18.33 3.31
CA GLU A 241 24.63 18.69 2.54
C GLU A 241 24.29 19.25 1.14
N HIS A 242 23.59 20.39 1.10
CA HIS A 242 23.04 20.99 -0.12
C HIS A 242 24.02 21.00 -1.31
N SER A 243 25.21 21.54 -1.13
CA SER A 243 26.17 21.73 -2.24
C SER A 243 26.67 20.40 -2.81
N ASN A 244 26.96 19.42 -1.95
CA ASN A 244 27.42 18.09 -2.36
C ASN A 244 26.31 17.34 -3.10
N GLN A 245 25.11 17.29 -2.51
CA GLN A 245 23.95 16.62 -3.08
C GLN A 245 23.54 17.24 -4.42
N LEU A 246 23.58 18.57 -4.54
CA LEU A 246 23.29 19.27 -5.80
C LEU A 246 24.26 18.89 -6.92
N GLN A 247 25.56 18.75 -6.63
CA GLN A 247 26.55 18.30 -7.62
C GLN A 247 26.31 16.85 -8.04
N LYS A 248 25.97 15.96 -7.09
CA LYS A 248 25.63 14.56 -7.39
C LYS A 248 24.40 14.46 -8.29
N ILE A 249 23.34 15.22 -8.00
CA ILE A 249 22.14 15.30 -8.86
C ILE A 249 22.54 15.77 -10.26
N LYS A 250 23.28 16.88 -10.40
CA LYS A 250 23.71 17.39 -11.70
C LYS A 250 24.53 16.35 -12.49
N LYS A 251 25.38 15.58 -11.82
CA LYS A 251 26.12 14.47 -12.44
C LYS A 251 25.18 13.36 -12.94
N LEU A 252 24.25 12.91 -12.10
CA LEU A 252 23.29 11.86 -12.45
C LEU A 252 22.34 12.28 -13.58
N LEU A 253 21.90 13.54 -13.60
CA LEU A 253 21.12 14.13 -14.68
C LEU A 253 21.89 14.26 -16.00
N ASN A 254 23.21 14.09 -16.04
CA ASN A 254 23.96 14.00 -17.30
C ASN A 254 24.28 12.56 -17.68
N ASN A 255 23.97 11.57 -16.82
CA ASN A 255 24.25 10.18 -17.08
C ASN A 255 23.15 9.56 -17.98
N PRO A 256 23.48 8.99 -19.15
CA PRO A 256 22.50 8.38 -20.05
C PRO A 256 21.93 7.05 -19.52
N LYS A 257 22.58 6.41 -18.54
CA LYS A 257 22.05 5.18 -17.91
C LYS A 257 20.88 5.45 -16.96
N VAL A 258 20.83 6.65 -16.38
CA VAL A 258 19.77 7.04 -15.45
C VAL A 258 18.48 7.28 -16.24
N ARG A 259 17.39 6.61 -15.86
CA ARG A 259 16.11 6.78 -16.54
C ARG A 259 15.52 8.16 -16.21
N ASP A 260 14.70 8.68 -17.12
CA ASP A 260 14.02 9.98 -16.93
C ASP A 260 13.14 10.00 -15.68
N ILE A 261 12.52 8.86 -15.37
CA ILE A 261 11.70 8.69 -14.17
C ILE A 261 12.54 8.81 -12.88
N ASP A 262 13.76 8.27 -12.87
CA ASP A 262 14.68 8.34 -11.73
C ASP A 262 15.30 9.74 -11.61
N ALA A 263 15.66 10.37 -12.74
CA ALA A 263 16.12 11.76 -12.76
C ALA A 263 15.04 12.71 -12.22
N THR A 264 13.78 12.52 -12.63
CA THR A 264 12.65 13.30 -12.13
C THR A 264 12.47 13.12 -10.62
N ARG A 265 12.54 11.88 -10.13
CA ARG A 265 12.48 11.56 -8.69
C ARG A 265 13.52 12.31 -7.87
N LEU A 266 14.79 12.32 -8.31
CA LEU A 266 15.87 13.05 -7.63
C LEU A 266 15.57 14.54 -7.54
N VAL A 267 15.05 15.15 -8.61
CA VAL A 267 14.70 16.57 -8.62
C VAL A 267 13.47 16.85 -7.75
N MET A 268 12.49 15.95 -7.69
CA MET A 268 11.34 16.05 -6.78
C MET A 268 11.78 16.01 -5.31
N LEU A 269 12.67 15.07 -4.94
CA LEU A 269 13.23 14.98 -3.59
C LEU A 269 14.03 16.24 -3.23
N TYR A 270 14.87 16.72 -4.13
CA TYR A 270 15.60 17.97 -3.95
C TYR A 270 14.66 19.16 -3.74
N ALA A 271 13.60 19.25 -4.56
CA ALA A 271 12.62 20.32 -4.44
C ALA A 271 11.95 20.31 -3.07
N LEU A 272 11.49 19.14 -2.60
CA LEU A 272 10.89 19.00 -1.27
C LEU A 272 11.85 19.36 -0.12
N HIS A 273 13.10 18.93 -0.21
CA HIS A 273 14.09 19.16 0.84
C HIS A 273 14.55 20.63 0.89
N TYR A 274 14.76 21.24 -0.28
CA TYR A 274 15.40 22.55 -0.40
C TYR A 274 14.48 23.67 -0.92
N GLU A 275 13.15 23.51 -0.90
CA GLU A 275 12.19 24.53 -1.38
C GLU A 275 12.38 25.92 -0.75
N LYS A 276 12.82 25.99 0.51
CA LYS A 276 13.10 27.25 1.24
C LYS A 276 14.59 27.59 1.33
N HIS A 277 15.47 26.81 0.73
CA HIS A 277 16.91 27.08 0.77
C HIS A 277 17.24 28.34 -0.05
N THR A 278 18.09 29.22 0.47
CA THR A 278 18.43 30.51 -0.17
C THR A 278 19.04 30.32 -1.56
N ASN A 279 19.89 29.31 -1.71
CA ASN A 279 20.56 28.95 -2.96
C ASN A 279 19.90 27.74 -3.63
N ASN A 280 18.58 27.61 -3.57
CA ASN A 280 17.90 26.50 -4.25
C ASN A 280 18.03 26.63 -5.77
N GLU A 281 18.29 25.51 -6.45
CA GLU A 281 18.48 25.45 -7.90
C GLU A 281 17.38 24.63 -8.60
N ILE A 282 16.15 24.65 -8.06
CA ILE A 282 15.02 23.87 -8.59
C ILE A 282 14.78 24.19 -10.07
N GLY A 283 14.77 25.48 -10.44
CA GLY A 283 14.61 25.92 -11.82
C GLY A 283 15.71 25.37 -12.75
N THR A 284 16.97 25.44 -12.34
CA THR A 284 18.10 24.90 -13.10
C THR A 284 17.95 23.39 -13.33
N LEU A 285 17.58 22.65 -12.29
CA LEU A 285 17.40 21.20 -12.39
C LEU A 285 16.23 20.83 -13.32
N VAL A 286 15.13 21.59 -13.30
CA VAL A 286 14.02 21.42 -14.24
C VAL A 286 14.46 21.69 -15.68
N GLU A 287 15.26 22.73 -15.93
CA GLU A 287 15.82 22.98 -17.27
C GLU A 287 16.77 21.86 -17.74
N MET A 288 17.53 21.25 -16.81
CA MET A 288 18.33 20.07 -17.13
C MET A 288 17.46 18.86 -17.50
N LEU A 289 16.33 18.64 -16.82
CA LEU A 289 15.37 17.60 -17.21
C LEU A 289 14.78 17.87 -18.60
N LYS A 290 14.41 19.12 -18.91
CA LYS A 290 13.93 19.50 -20.25
C LYS A 290 14.99 19.27 -21.33
N LYS A 291 16.26 19.61 -21.05
CA LYS A 291 17.39 19.39 -21.97
C LYS A 291 17.65 17.90 -22.24
N ARG A 292 17.31 17.01 -21.29
CA ARG A 292 17.32 15.55 -21.48
C ARG A 292 16.10 15.03 -22.26
N GLU A 293 15.18 15.90 -22.68
CA GLU A 293 13.94 15.53 -23.35
C GLU A 293 12.98 14.71 -22.46
N VAL A 294 13.08 14.88 -21.13
CA VAL A 294 12.14 14.27 -20.18
C VAL A 294 10.71 14.74 -20.50
N PRO A 295 9.73 13.82 -20.61
CA PRO A 295 8.35 14.19 -20.95
C PRO A 295 7.80 15.28 -20.03
N GLU A 296 7.09 16.26 -20.61
CA GLU A 296 6.63 17.45 -19.89
C GLU A 296 5.77 17.11 -18.65
N LYS A 297 5.03 15.99 -18.71
CA LYS A 297 4.26 15.47 -17.57
C LYS A 297 5.13 15.23 -16.33
N TYR A 298 6.38 14.80 -16.51
CA TYR A 298 7.33 14.54 -15.43
C TYR A 298 8.04 15.82 -14.97
N THR A 299 8.40 16.71 -15.90
CA THR A 299 9.01 18.00 -15.50
C THR A 299 8.04 18.87 -14.69
N LYS A 300 6.74 18.80 -15.00
CA LYS A 300 5.68 19.49 -14.23
C LYS A 300 5.53 18.96 -12.81
N LEU A 301 5.79 17.65 -12.59
CA LEU A 301 5.69 17.03 -11.26
C LEU A 301 6.56 17.70 -10.20
N VAL A 302 7.72 18.25 -10.59
CA VAL A 302 8.64 18.93 -9.66
C VAL A 302 7.95 20.10 -8.95
N TYR A 303 7.10 20.84 -9.66
CA TYR A 303 6.31 21.92 -9.05
C TYR A 303 5.00 21.40 -8.46
N SER A 304 4.35 20.43 -9.10
CA SER A 304 3.13 19.82 -8.56
C SER A 304 3.34 19.17 -7.19
N ILE A 305 4.51 18.56 -6.92
CA ILE A 305 4.77 17.97 -5.61
C ILE A 305 4.92 19.00 -4.49
N LEU A 306 5.40 20.21 -4.82
CA LEU A 306 5.44 21.34 -3.88
C LEU A 306 4.03 21.88 -3.61
N GLU A 307 3.14 21.88 -4.61
CA GLU A 307 1.72 22.20 -4.39
C GLU A 307 1.01 21.14 -3.56
N TYR A 308 1.31 19.86 -3.82
CA TYR A 308 0.69 18.72 -3.15
C TYR A 308 1.14 18.60 -1.68
N SER A 309 2.44 18.76 -1.42
CA SER A 309 3.09 18.39 -0.15
C SER A 309 4.28 19.28 0.24
N GLY A 310 4.36 20.51 -0.29
CA GLY A 310 5.34 21.48 0.18
C GLY A 310 5.18 21.80 1.67
N ILE A 311 6.17 22.44 2.27
CA ILE A 311 6.28 22.66 3.72
C ILE A 311 5.05 23.34 4.35
N ASN A 312 4.34 24.18 3.60
CA ASN A 312 3.14 24.85 4.11
C ASN A 312 1.87 23.96 4.06
N GLN A 313 1.94 22.80 3.40
CA GLN A 313 0.86 21.81 3.33
C GLN A 313 1.03 20.69 4.36
N ARG A 314 2.22 20.57 4.96
CA ARG A 314 2.59 19.52 5.90
C ARG A 314 2.38 19.97 7.33
N GLN A 315 2.05 19.03 8.19
CA GLN A 315 2.07 19.17 9.65
C GLN A 315 3.50 18.99 10.18
N SER A 316 4.23 18.04 9.59
CA SER A 316 5.51 17.57 10.07
C SER A 316 6.68 18.20 9.31
N ASN A 317 7.71 18.64 10.04
CA ASN A 317 8.97 19.07 9.43
C ASN A 317 9.88 17.87 9.13
N LEU A 318 9.67 17.23 7.97
CA LEU A 318 10.39 15.99 7.60
C LEU A 318 11.92 16.10 7.60
N PHE A 319 12.46 17.29 7.31
CA PHE A 319 13.89 17.49 7.05
C PHE A 319 14.63 18.24 8.18
N ASP A 320 13.98 18.48 9.33
CA ASP A 320 14.60 19.19 10.45
C ASP A 320 15.59 18.28 11.22
N ARG A 321 16.69 18.86 11.71
CA ARG A 321 17.83 18.15 12.30
C ARG A 321 17.44 17.29 13.51
N GLU A 322 16.49 17.71 14.33
CA GLU A 322 16.03 16.92 15.49
C GLU A 322 15.18 15.71 15.08
N ALA A 323 14.36 15.85 14.02
CA ALA A 323 13.57 14.77 13.46
C ALA A 323 14.49 13.74 12.77
N VAL A 324 15.37 14.20 11.90
CA VAL A 324 16.35 13.38 11.17
C VAL A 324 17.33 12.66 12.13
N ALA A 325 17.75 13.30 13.23
CA ALA A 325 18.61 12.66 14.24
C ALA A 325 17.88 11.60 15.10
N LYS A 326 16.57 11.74 15.32
CA LYS A 326 15.74 10.70 15.97
C LYS A 326 15.48 9.52 15.03
N ILE A 327 15.24 9.81 13.75
CA ILE A 327 15.07 8.85 12.65
C ILE A 327 16.33 7.98 12.51
N THR A 328 17.51 8.59 12.55
CA THR A 328 18.80 7.88 12.37
C THR A 328 19.28 7.10 13.61
N LYS A 329 18.99 7.56 14.84
CA LYS A 329 19.54 6.89 16.04
C LYS A 329 18.79 5.66 16.52
N LYS A 330 17.53 5.44 16.12
CA LYS A 330 16.65 4.46 16.79
C LYS A 330 16.41 3.14 16.06
N LEU A 331 16.68 3.04 14.75
CA LEU A 331 16.49 1.78 14.01
C LEU A 331 17.68 1.33 13.13
N PHE A 332 18.83 2.00 13.22
CA PHE A 332 20.04 1.70 12.43
C PHE A 332 20.83 0.46 12.88
N LYS A 333 20.15 -0.50 13.51
CA LYS A 333 20.65 -1.87 13.59
C LYS A 333 19.67 -2.72 12.81
N GLY A 334 20.01 -3.00 11.55
CA GLY A 334 19.30 -3.98 10.75
C GLY A 334 19.25 -5.34 11.46
N LEU A 335 18.58 -6.32 10.85
CA LEU A 335 18.48 -7.71 11.35
C LEU A 335 19.84 -8.39 11.64
N SER A 336 20.96 -7.73 11.33
CA SER A 336 22.34 -8.17 11.56
C SER A 336 23.29 -7.07 12.08
N GLY A 337 22.80 -5.89 12.44
CA GLY A 337 23.64 -4.79 12.97
C GLY A 337 24.58 -4.11 11.96
N VAL A 338 24.43 -4.37 10.65
CA VAL A 338 25.21 -3.72 9.59
C VAL A 338 24.42 -2.53 9.04
N GLU A 339 25.03 -1.35 9.05
CA GLU A 339 24.49 -0.14 8.44
C GLU A 339 24.48 -0.31 6.91
N ASN A 340 23.35 0.04 6.28
CA ASN A 340 23.21 0.00 4.84
C ASN A 340 22.88 1.41 4.32
N ILE A 341 23.78 1.94 3.48
CA ILE A 341 23.64 3.27 2.88
C ILE A 341 22.39 3.43 2.02
N TYR A 342 21.80 2.33 1.55
CA TYR A 342 20.61 2.32 0.70
C TYR A 342 19.28 2.26 1.46
N THR A 343 19.30 2.09 2.78
CA THR A 343 18.08 1.93 3.62
C THR A 343 18.18 2.76 4.90
N GLN A 344 18.61 4.01 4.78
CA GLN A 344 18.83 4.93 5.89
C GLN A 344 17.53 5.64 6.32
N HIS A 345 16.67 5.96 5.36
CA HIS A 345 15.38 6.57 5.59
C HIS A 345 14.49 5.66 6.43
N ASN A 346 13.67 6.28 7.28
CA ASN A 346 12.62 5.60 8.03
C ASN A 346 11.31 6.40 7.86
N PRO A 347 10.20 5.76 7.43
CA PRO A 347 8.95 6.46 7.18
C PRO A 347 8.43 7.21 8.41
N LEU A 348 7.77 8.35 8.19
CA LEU A 348 7.15 9.16 9.26
C LEU A 348 6.13 8.33 10.08
N LEU A 349 5.49 7.36 9.42
CA LEU A 349 4.56 6.42 10.06
C LEU A 349 5.21 5.67 11.24
N SER A 350 6.49 5.31 11.13
CA SER A 350 7.21 4.58 12.18
C SER A 350 7.26 5.37 13.48
N GLU A 351 7.68 6.64 13.42
CA GLU A 351 7.75 7.52 14.59
C GLU A 351 6.36 7.77 15.18
N THR A 352 5.38 8.04 14.31
CA THR A 352 3.98 8.26 14.72
C THR A 352 3.42 7.06 15.49
N LEU A 353 3.69 5.83 15.02
CA LEU A 353 3.23 4.61 15.67
C LEU A 353 4.00 4.30 16.95
N GLU A 354 5.30 4.56 17.00
CA GLU A 354 6.08 4.41 18.23
C GLU A 354 5.54 5.30 19.35
N ASP A 355 5.28 6.57 19.04
CA ASP A 355 4.71 7.52 20.00
C ASP A 355 3.29 7.12 20.39
N LEU A 356 2.51 6.56 19.47
CA LEU A 356 1.18 6.01 19.79
C LEU A 356 1.27 4.84 20.78
N ILE A 357 2.14 3.86 20.51
CA ILE A 357 2.35 2.68 21.36
C ILE A 357 2.82 3.08 22.76
N LYS A 358 3.70 4.09 22.85
CA LYS A 358 4.23 4.64 24.10
C LYS A 358 3.24 5.57 24.82
N GLY A 359 2.08 5.86 24.24
CA GLY A 359 1.09 6.79 24.79
C GLY A 359 1.53 8.26 24.77
N LYS A 360 2.52 8.60 23.93
CA LYS A 360 3.13 9.94 23.80
C LYS A 360 2.66 10.69 22.55
N LEU A 361 1.88 10.06 21.67
CA LEU A 361 1.40 10.72 20.46
C LEU A 361 0.55 11.95 20.81
N ASN A 362 0.99 13.11 20.32
CA ASN A 362 0.43 14.42 20.64
C ASN A 362 -1.06 14.50 20.30
N THR A 363 -1.86 15.03 21.23
CA THR A 363 -3.33 15.11 21.13
C THR A 363 -3.86 16.33 20.38
N GLN A 364 -3.01 17.34 20.14
CA GLN A 364 -3.34 18.49 19.29
C GLN A 364 -3.12 18.18 17.80
N THR A 365 -2.03 17.49 17.48
CA THR A 365 -1.73 17.07 16.10
C THR A 365 -2.48 15.80 15.70
N PHE A 366 -2.77 14.92 16.66
CA PHE A 366 -3.59 13.72 16.44
C PHE A 366 -4.73 13.64 17.47
N PRO A 367 -5.75 14.52 17.41
CA PRO A 367 -6.86 14.52 18.36
C PRO A 367 -7.72 13.26 18.25
N TYR A 368 -8.42 12.95 19.34
CA TYR A 368 -9.53 12.00 19.30
C TYR A 368 -10.75 12.66 18.66
N LEU A 369 -11.52 11.88 17.91
CA LEU A 369 -12.80 12.34 17.39
C LEU A 369 -13.86 12.34 18.50
N GLY A 370 -14.35 13.54 18.84
CA GLY A 370 -15.34 13.75 19.90
C GLY A 370 -14.72 13.72 21.30
N GLN A 371 -15.55 13.52 22.32
CA GLN A 371 -15.13 13.57 23.73
C GLN A 371 -14.57 12.24 24.27
N MET A 372 -14.61 11.16 23.48
CA MET A 372 -14.17 9.85 23.91
C MET A 372 -12.65 9.71 23.78
N THR A 373 -11.97 9.55 24.91
CA THR A 373 -10.54 9.23 24.96
C THR A 373 -10.33 7.77 25.38
N MET A 374 -9.27 7.14 24.88
CA MET A 374 -8.86 5.84 25.39
C MET A 374 -8.17 5.99 26.74
N THR A 375 -8.70 5.31 27.75
CA THR A 375 -8.06 5.18 29.08
C THR A 375 -7.32 3.86 29.25
N LYS A 376 -7.69 2.83 28.47
CA LYS A 376 -7.02 1.52 28.47
C LYS A 376 -5.77 1.52 27.59
N ARG A 377 -4.85 0.59 27.85
CA ARG A 377 -3.70 0.37 26.99
C ARG A 377 -4.14 -0.09 25.60
N ILE A 378 -3.57 0.51 24.56
CA ILE A 378 -3.84 0.17 23.17
C ILE A 378 -3.33 -1.25 22.88
N GLN A 379 -4.17 -2.08 22.28
CA GLN A 379 -3.83 -3.46 21.89
C GLN A 379 -3.96 -3.69 20.39
N ASP A 380 -4.99 -3.10 19.75
CA ASP A 380 -5.23 -3.23 18.32
C ASP A 380 -5.27 -1.82 17.70
N VAL A 381 -4.43 -1.61 16.68
CA VAL A 381 -4.34 -0.36 15.92
C VAL A 381 -4.63 -0.64 14.46
N ILE A 382 -5.50 0.15 13.87
CA ILE A 382 -5.78 0.18 12.43
C ILE A 382 -5.27 1.53 11.93
N VAL A 383 -4.33 1.51 11.00
CA VAL A 383 -3.82 2.72 10.33
C VAL A 383 -4.47 2.79 8.97
N PHE A 384 -5.00 3.95 8.60
CA PHE A 384 -5.51 4.22 7.26
C PHE A 384 -4.87 5.48 6.68
N ILE A 385 -4.08 5.32 5.61
CA ILE A 385 -3.44 6.44 4.90
C ILE A 385 -4.30 6.86 3.70
N ILE A 386 -4.90 8.05 3.80
CA ILE A 386 -5.55 8.74 2.68
C ILE A 386 -4.46 9.13 1.68
N GLY A 387 -4.66 8.83 0.40
CA GLY A 387 -3.59 8.97 -0.61
C GLY A 387 -2.59 7.81 -0.61
N GLY A 388 -2.90 6.71 0.07
CA GLY A 388 -2.22 5.43 -0.14
C GLY A 388 -1.04 5.15 0.78
N ALA A 389 -0.74 3.88 0.95
CA ALA A 389 0.38 3.36 1.74
C ALA A 389 1.50 2.84 0.82
N THR A 390 2.65 2.48 1.38
CA THR A 390 3.79 1.92 0.65
C THR A 390 4.24 0.58 1.24
N TYR A 391 5.05 -0.18 0.50
CA TYR A 391 5.65 -1.40 1.04
C TYR A 391 6.73 -1.12 2.10
N GLU A 392 7.38 0.05 2.06
CA GLU A 392 8.30 0.49 3.12
C GLU A 392 7.56 0.67 4.45
N GLU A 393 6.42 1.34 4.43
CA GLU A 393 5.55 1.49 5.60
C GLU A 393 4.99 0.16 6.08
N SER A 394 4.64 -0.74 5.15
CA SER A 394 4.21 -2.10 5.50
C SER A 394 5.32 -2.86 6.24
N LEU A 395 6.58 -2.69 5.83
CA LEU A 395 7.73 -3.29 6.50
C LEU A 395 7.96 -2.66 7.88
N ALA A 396 7.85 -1.34 8.00
CA ALA A 396 7.91 -0.65 9.29
C ALA A 396 6.85 -1.18 10.27
N VAL A 397 5.61 -1.31 9.81
CA VAL A 397 4.50 -1.87 10.61
C VAL A 397 4.76 -3.34 10.98
N HIS A 398 5.32 -4.14 10.06
CA HIS A 398 5.72 -5.51 10.36
C HIS A 398 6.78 -5.58 11.48
N ASN A 399 7.81 -4.74 11.39
CA ASN A 399 8.88 -4.67 12.38
C ASN A 399 8.36 -4.21 13.74
N LEU A 400 7.50 -3.19 13.78
CA LEU A 400 6.86 -2.71 15.02
C LEU A 400 5.99 -3.80 15.67
N ASN A 401 5.22 -4.55 14.88
CA ASN A 401 4.45 -5.69 15.38
C ASN A 401 5.36 -6.78 16.00
N LYS A 402 6.51 -7.07 15.37
CA LYS A 402 7.48 -8.05 15.89
C LYS A 402 8.13 -7.57 17.19
N GLN A 403 8.46 -6.28 17.28
CA GLN A 403 9.07 -5.68 18.47
C GLN A 403 8.09 -5.49 19.63
N ASN A 404 6.79 -5.35 19.34
CA ASN A 404 5.75 -5.09 20.34
C ASN A 404 4.63 -6.15 20.29
N PRO A 405 4.85 -7.40 20.75
CA PRO A 405 3.85 -8.49 20.63
C PRO A 405 2.50 -8.21 21.30
N SER A 406 2.47 -7.28 22.26
CA SER A 406 1.25 -6.85 22.97
C SER A 406 0.36 -5.90 22.15
N VAL A 407 0.90 -5.31 21.07
CA VAL A 407 0.18 -4.39 20.18
C VAL A 407 0.15 -4.97 18.77
N LYS A 408 -1.02 -4.96 18.15
CA LYS A 408 -1.28 -5.49 16.82
C LYS A 408 -1.70 -4.36 15.90
N ILE A 409 -0.87 -4.05 14.93
CA ILE A 409 -1.04 -2.94 14.00
C ILE A 409 -1.37 -3.52 12.63
N ILE A 410 -2.43 -3.00 12.01
CA ILE A 410 -2.75 -3.22 10.60
C ILE A 410 -2.58 -1.91 9.86
N LEU A 411 -1.94 -1.97 8.70
CA LEU A 411 -1.85 -0.86 7.77
C LEU A 411 -2.84 -1.06 6.62
N GLY A 412 -3.56 -0.01 6.29
CA GLY A 412 -4.33 0.14 5.07
C GLY A 412 -4.14 1.53 4.48
N GLY A 413 -4.58 1.68 3.24
CA GLY A 413 -4.64 2.96 2.57
C GLY A 413 -5.62 2.88 1.41
N THR A 414 -5.83 4.00 0.73
CA THR A 414 -6.68 4.03 -0.48
C THR A 414 -6.11 3.16 -1.60
N THR A 415 -4.78 3.04 -1.66
CA THR A 415 -4.01 2.20 -2.58
C THR A 415 -2.66 1.82 -1.94
N VAL A 416 -1.86 1.01 -2.64
CA VAL A 416 -0.45 0.78 -2.30
C VAL A 416 0.41 1.37 -3.43
N HIS A 417 1.21 2.38 -3.11
CA HIS A 417 2.00 3.12 -4.08
C HIS A 417 3.36 2.50 -4.36
N ASN A 418 3.73 2.52 -5.65
CA ASN A 418 5.09 2.69 -6.14
C ASN A 418 5.28 4.13 -6.65
N PHE A 419 6.50 4.48 -7.07
CA PHE A 419 6.78 5.84 -7.55
C PHE A 419 5.83 6.30 -8.66
N GLU A 420 5.62 5.47 -9.70
CA GLU A 420 4.78 5.85 -10.84
C GLU A 420 3.32 6.12 -10.45
N SER A 421 2.73 5.24 -9.64
CA SER A 421 1.36 5.41 -9.16
C SER A 421 1.22 6.65 -8.27
N PHE A 422 2.26 7.01 -7.49
CA PHE A 422 2.26 8.22 -6.67
C PHE A 422 2.38 9.49 -7.52
N CYS A 423 3.22 9.48 -8.58
CA CYS A 423 3.25 10.55 -9.56
C CYS A 423 1.86 10.80 -10.19
N ASN A 424 1.15 9.74 -10.54
CA ASN A 424 -0.20 9.84 -11.09
C ASN A 424 -1.20 10.43 -10.09
N GLU A 425 -1.09 10.07 -8.80
CA GLU A 425 -1.89 10.68 -7.74
C GLU A 425 -1.61 12.19 -7.63
N ILE A 426 -0.34 12.61 -7.61
CA ILE A 426 0.04 14.03 -7.53
C ILE A 426 -0.55 14.80 -8.71
N ILE A 427 -0.44 14.27 -9.94
CA ILE A 427 -1.03 14.90 -11.13
C ILE A 427 -2.55 15.04 -10.94
N SER A 428 -3.23 13.96 -10.55
CA SER A 428 -4.67 13.99 -10.34
C SER A 428 -5.09 14.97 -9.25
N ALA A 429 -4.32 15.07 -8.17
CA ALA A 429 -4.62 15.93 -7.03
C ALA A 429 -4.33 17.41 -7.30
N THR A 430 -3.42 17.72 -8.23
CA THR A 430 -2.99 19.10 -8.55
C THR A 430 -3.59 19.64 -9.84
N THR A 431 -4.29 18.81 -10.61
CA THR A 431 -4.99 19.23 -11.83
C THR A 431 -6.05 20.29 -11.49
N GLY A 432 -5.99 21.45 -12.16
CA GLY A 432 -6.94 22.54 -11.97
C GLY A 432 -6.65 23.47 -10.79
N ILE A 433 -5.57 23.23 -10.02
CA ILE A 433 -5.11 24.15 -8.98
C ILE A 433 -4.35 25.31 -9.64
N VAL A 434 -4.58 26.55 -9.17
CA VAL A 434 -3.78 27.71 -9.59
C VAL A 434 -2.35 27.57 -9.04
N PRO A 435 -1.32 27.44 -9.90
CA PRO A 435 0.04 27.18 -9.44
C PRO A 435 0.62 28.39 -8.69
N ARG A 436 1.06 28.17 -7.47
CA ARG A 436 1.88 29.08 -6.65
C ARG A 436 3.37 28.92 -7.00
N TYR A 437 3.81 27.70 -7.28
CA TYR A 437 5.14 27.39 -7.76
C TYR A 437 5.13 27.39 -9.30
N ARG A 438 5.84 28.33 -9.92
CA ARG A 438 5.99 28.44 -11.38
C ARG A 438 7.46 28.37 -11.78
N SER A 439 7.71 27.79 -12.95
CA SER A 439 8.93 28.10 -13.70
C SER A 439 8.89 29.60 -14.04
N ARG A 440 9.95 30.34 -13.72
CA ARG A 440 10.05 31.79 -13.96
C ARG A 440 10.06 32.19 -15.45
N ASN A 441 9.91 31.24 -16.38
CA ASN A 441 10.00 31.45 -17.82
C ASN A 441 8.71 31.06 -18.57
N ASN A 442 7.56 31.61 -18.16
CA ASN A 442 6.37 31.71 -19.01
C ASN A 442 5.73 33.08 -18.83
#